data_AF-A0A178N008-F1
#
_entry.id   AF-A0A178N008-F1
#
_cell.length_a   1.000
_cell.length_b   1.000
_cell.length_c   1.000
_cell.angle_alpha   90.00
_cell.angle_beta   90.00
_cell.angle_gamma   90.00
#
_symmetry.space_group_name_H-M   'P 1'
#
loop_
_entity.id
_entity.type
_entity.pdbx_description
1 polymer ?
#
loop_
_entity_poly.entity_id
_entity_poly.type
_entity_poly.pdbx_seq_one_letter_code
_entity_poly.pdbx_strand_id
1 'polypeptide(L)'
;MTSRVSTFSLRLPNSLKAAVEKFAAADGTSMNQFLVMAAAEKLAAITTAEAFFAERKGRGNPEEAIRFLTRNGGEPPRPDDLLSKN
;
A
#
# COMPACT_ATOMS: atom_id res chain seq x y z
N MET A 1 -4.09 -28.06 0.46
CA MET A 1 -3.85 -27.63 -0.93
C MET A 1 -2.37 -27.84 -1.23
N THR A 2 -2.04 -28.71 -2.18
CA THR A 2 -0.65 -28.88 -2.64
C THR A 2 -0.27 -27.67 -3.49
N SER A 3 0.59 -26.78 -2.97
CA SER A 3 1.11 -25.67 -3.77
C SER A 3 2.01 -26.23 -4.87
N ARG A 4 1.56 -26.19 -6.12
CA ARG A 4 2.43 -26.47 -7.27
C ARG A 4 3.32 -25.25 -7.49
N VAL A 5 4.62 -25.44 -7.38
CA VAL A 5 5.61 -24.41 -7.72
C VAL A 5 5.85 -24.47 -9.23
N SER A 6 5.78 -23.32 -9.89
CA SER A 6 6.14 -23.18 -11.31
C SER A 6 7.34 -22.24 -11.43
N THR A 7 8.22 -22.53 -12.39
CA THR A 7 9.40 -21.70 -12.64
C THR A 7 9.01 -20.50 -13.49
N PHE A 8 9.35 -19.30 -13.03
CA PHE A 8 9.11 -18.06 -13.76
C PHE A 8 10.43 -17.31 -13.96
N SER A 9 10.79 -17.05 -15.23
CA SER A 9 12.01 -16.33 -15.58
C SER A 9 11.74 -14.83 -15.71
N LEU A 10 12.47 -14.03 -14.94
CA LEU A 10 12.37 -12.57 -14.92
C LEU A 10 13.62 -11.93 -15.53
N ARG A 11 13.42 -10.87 -16.31
CA ARG A 11 14.52 -9.98 -16.72
C ARG A 11 14.48 -8.73 -15.85
N LEU A 12 15.59 -8.46 -15.16
CA LEU A 12 15.74 -7.29 -14.29
C LEU A 12 16.82 -6.36 -14.87
N PRO A 13 16.64 -5.04 -14.79
CA PRO A 13 17.76 -4.10 -14.98
C PRO A 13 18.92 -4.45 -14.05
N ASN A 14 20.16 -4.25 -14.50
CA ASN A 14 21.36 -4.63 -13.74
C ASN A 14 21.40 -4.00 -12.35
N SER A 15 21.00 -2.72 -12.23
CA SER A 15 20.95 -2.00 -10.95
C SER A 15 19.96 -2.64 -9.97
N LEU A 16 18.78 -3.06 -10.46
CA LEU A 16 17.77 -3.71 -9.64
C LEU A 16 18.24 -5.10 -9.20
N LYS A 17 18.82 -5.89 -10.11
CA LYS A 17 19.41 -7.19 -9.77
C LYS A 17 20.44 -7.05 -8.64
N ALA A 18 21.37 -6.11 -8.77
CA ALA A 18 22.40 -5.88 -7.75
C ALA A 18 21.82 -5.48 -6.39
N ALA A 19 20.77 -4.65 -6.38
CA ALA A 19 20.07 -4.27 -5.15
C ALA A 19 19.41 -5.50 -4.49
N VAL A 20 18.65 -6.29 -5.26
CA VAL A 20 17.98 -7.49 -4.74
C VAL A 20 19.00 -8.50 -4.21
N GLU A 21 20.12 -8.72 -4.90
CA GLU A 21 21.19 -9.61 -4.43
C GLU A 21 21.77 -9.13 -3.09
N LYS A 22 22.00 -7.83 -2.93
CA LYS A 22 22.49 -7.24 -1.68
C LYS A 22 21.52 -7.46 -0.52
N PHE A 23 20.22 -7.23 -0.74
CA PHE A 23 19.20 -7.41 0.31
C PHE A 23 18.99 -8.89 0.64
N ALA A 24 18.90 -9.76 -0.37
CA ALA A 24 18.78 -11.19 -0.15
C ALA A 24 19.95 -11.75 0.66
N ALA A 25 21.18 -11.31 0.37
CA ALA A 25 22.36 -11.69 1.13
C ALA A 25 22.33 -11.18 2.58
N ALA A 26 21.87 -9.94 2.81
CA ALA A 26 21.70 -9.39 4.16
C ALA A 26 20.67 -10.17 4.99
N ASP A 27 19.60 -10.65 4.33
CA ASP A 27 18.54 -11.46 4.95
C ASP A 27 18.89 -12.96 5.02
N GLY A 28 20.06 -13.38 4.49
CA GLY A 28 20.48 -14.79 4.49
C GLY A 28 19.63 -15.69 3.59
N THR A 29 18.99 -15.14 2.57
CA THR A 29 18.09 -15.86 1.65
C THR A 29 18.63 -15.87 0.22
N SER A 30 18.13 -16.80 -0.61
CA SER A 30 18.39 -16.72 -2.05
C SER A 30 17.59 -15.59 -2.70
N MET A 31 18.09 -15.03 -3.79
CA MET A 31 17.39 -14.02 -4.58
C MET A 31 15.96 -14.44 -4.96
N ASN A 32 15.77 -15.71 -5.34
CA ASN A 32 14.45 -16.23 -5.70
C ASN A 32 13.49 -16.26 -4.49
N GLN A 33 13.96 -16.71 -3.33
CA GLN A 33 13.14 -16.72 -2.11
C GLN A 33 12.78 -15.30 -1.69
N PHE A 34 13.75 -14.39 -1.72
CA PHE A 34 13.54 -12.98 -1.43
C PHE A 34 12.46 -12.38 -2.34
N LEU A 35 12.54 -12.61 -3.66
CA LEU A 35 11.54 -12.11 -4.61
C LEU A 35 10.15 -12.73 -4.38
N VAL A 36 10.07 -14.02 -4.06
CA VAL A 36 8.80 -14.68 -3.74
C VAL A 36 8.18 -14.09 -2.48
N MET A 37 8.97 -13.86 -1.43
CA MET A 37 8.50 -13.22 -0.20
C MET A 37 8.03 -11.80 -0.45
N ALA A 38 8.81 -10.98 -1.16
CA ALA A 38 8.44 -9.61 -1.50
C ALA A 38 7.14 -9.54 -2.32
N ALA A 39 6.94 -10.48 -3.26
CA ALA A 39 5.70 -10.59 -4.02
C ALA A 39 4.51 -10.96 -3.12
N ALA A 40 4.70 -11.92 -2.21
CA ALA A 40 3.67 -12.33 -1.25
C ALA A 40 3.28 -11.16 -0.32
N GLU A 41 4.26 -10.42 0.19
CA GLU A 41 4.03 -9.24 1.03
C GLU A 41 3.28 -8.15 0.28
N LYS A 42 3.69 -7.84 -0.96
CA LYS A 42 3.01 -6.83 -1.79
C LYS A 42 1.55 -7.23 -2.06
N LEU A 43 1.30 -8.50 -2.38
CA LEU A 43 -0.06 -9.02 -2.59
C LEU A 43 -0.89 -8.97 -1.32
N ALA A 44 -0.32 -9.31 -0.16
CA ALA A 44 -1.01 -9.21 1.12
C ALA A 44 -1.38 -7.74 1.44
N ALA A 45 -0.47 -6.80 1.20
CA ALA A 45 -0.74 -5.37 1.41
C ALA A 45 -1.87 -4.85 0.49
N ILE A 46 -1.85 -5.22 -0.79
CA ILE A 46 -2.90 -4.82 -1.75
C ILE A 46 -4.25 -5.41 -1.36
N THR A 47 -4.30 -6.73 -1.15
CA THR A 47 -5.56 -7.42 -0.85
C THR A 47 -6.14 -6.98 0.50
N THR A 48 -5.29 -6.70 1.49
CA THR A 48 -5.73 -6.14 2.78
C THR A 48 -6.30 -4.74 2.60
N ALA A 49 -5.66 -3.87 1.82
CA ALA A 49 -6.18 -2.54 1.55
C ALA A 49 -7.54 -2.62 0.84
N GLU A 50 -7.66 -3.45 -0.19
CA GLU A 50 -8.92 -3.68 -0.90
C GLU A 50 -10.03 -4.20 0.02
N ALA A 51 -9.75 -5.24 0.81
CA ALA A 51 -10.70 -5.81 1.76
C ALA A 51 -11.11 -4.80 2.83
N PHE A 52 -10.15 -4.04 3.37
CA PHE A 52 -10.39 -3.01 4.38
C PHE A 52 -11.36 -1.93 3.86
N PHE A 53 -11.16 -1.45 2.63
CA PHE A 53 -12.05 -0.47 2.03
C PHE A 53 -13.38 -1.08 1.60
N ALA A 54 -13.41 -2.32 1.10
CA ALA A 54 -14.64 -3.01 0.71
C ALA A 54 -15.61 -3.17 1.89
N GLU A 55 -15.12 -3.60 3.05
CA GLU A 55 -15.95 -3.72 4.26
C GLU A 55 -16.53 -2.38 4.75
N ARG A 56 -15.84 -1.28 4.46
CA ARG A 56 -16.15 0.06 4.95
C ARG A 56 -16.94 0.90 3.96
N LYS A 57 -16.94 0.53 2.67
CA LYS A 57 -17.54 1.28 1.56
C LYS A 57 -19.01 1.63 1.80
N GLY A 58 -19.75 0.83 2.59
CA GLY A 58 -21.15 1.08 2.94
C GLY A 58 -21.42 1.58 4.36
N ARG A 59 -20.38 1.77 5.20
CA ARG A 59 -20.55 2.17 6.61
C ARG A 59 -20.54 3.69 6.80
N GLY A 60 -20.14 4.45 5.79
CA GLY A 60 -20.14 5.91 5.85
C GLY A 60 -21.55 6.48 5.72
N ASN A 61 -21.83 7.55 6.47
CA ASN A 61 -23.02 8.37 6.28
C ASN A 61 -22.58 9.73 5.71
N PRO A 62 -22.70 9.96 4.38
CA PRO A 62 -22.27 11.22 3.77
C PRO A 62 -22.97 12.44 4.35
N GLU A 63 -24.25 12.31 4.73
CA GLU A 63 -25.00 13.42 5.30
C GLU A 63 -24.50 13.80 6.69
N GLU A 64 -24.17 12.82 7.54
CA GLU A 64 -23.55 13.09 8.84
C GLU A 64 -22.16 13.71 8.68
N ALA A 65 -21.37 13.25 7.72
CA ALA A 65 -20.07 13.82 7.44
C ALA A 65 -20.18 15.30 7.02
N ILE A 66 -21.12 15.63 6.12
CA ILE A 66 -21.38 17.02 5.72
C ILE A 66 -21.86 17.83 6.91
N ARG A 67 -22.82 17.34 7.70
CA ARG A 67 -23.30 18.03 8.91
C ARG A 67 -22.16 18.32 9.89
N PHE A 68 -21.23 17.38 10.07
CA PHE A 68 -20.07 17.57 10.93
C PHE A 68 -19.13 18.65 10.37
N LEU A 69 -18.88 18.66 9.06
CA LEU A 69 -18.00 19.63 8.39
C LEU A 69 -18.59 21.04 8.35
N THR A 70 -19.91 21.17 8.28
CA THR A 70 -20.62 22.46 8.20
C THR A 70 -21.19 22.92 9.54
N ARG A 71 -20.83 22.28 10.65
CA ARG A 71 -21.35 22.65 11.97
C ARG A 71 -20.90 24.06 12.36
N ASN A 72 -21.72 24.74 13.16
CA ASN A 72 -21.32 26.01 13.76
C ASN A 72 -20.25 25.80 14.84
N GLY A 73 -19.23 26.65 14.83
CA GLY A 73 -18.07 26.55 15.72
C GLY A 73 -16.93 25.68 15.15
N GLY A 74 -15.78 25.71 15.81
CA GLY A 74 -14.54 25.08 15.33
C GLY A 74 -13.36 26.05 15.38
N GLU A 75 -12.17 25.54 15.13
CA GLU A 75 -10.98 26.37 14.97
C GLU A 75 -10.94 26.93 13.54
N PRO A 76 -10.58 28.21 13.35
CA PRO A 76 -10.34 28.74 12.02
C PRO A 76 -9.20 27.97 11.33
N PRO A 77 -9.19 27.91 9.98
CA PRO A 77 -8.10 27.30 9.24
C PRO A 77 -6.76 27.93 9.65
N ARG A 78 -5.72 27.10 9.79
CA ARG A 78 -4.36 27.61 10.00
C ARG A 78 -3.92 28.36 8.74
N PRO A 79 -2.88 29.23 8.82
CA PRO A 79 -2.36 29.91 7.65
C PRO A 79 -2.07 28.98 6.46
N ASP A 80 -1.58 27.76 6.73
CA ASP A 80 -1.24 26.75 5.71
C ASP A 80 -2.47 25.98 5.15
N ASP A 81 -3.63 26.10 5.81
CA ASP A 81 -4.89 25.48 5.36
C ASP A 81 -5.64 26.39 4.37
N LEU A 82 -5.19 27.63 4.18
CA LEU A 82 -5.82 28.59 3.28
C LEU A 82 -5.54 28.21 1.82
N LEU A 83 -6.59 27.98 1.06
CA LEU A 83 -6.47 27.84 -0.39
C LEU A 83 -5.94 29.14 -0.98
N SER A 84 -4.88 29.03 -1.78
CA SER A 84 -4.35 30.16 -2.55
C SER A 84 -5.46 30.73 -3.43
N LYS A 85 -5.81 32.00 -3.21
CA LYS A 85 -6.82 32.68 -4.03
C LYS A 85 -6.18 33.05 -5.38
N ASN A 86 -6.53 32.28 -6.41
CA ASN A 86 -6.44 32.71 -7.81
C ASN A 86 -7.84 33.01 -8.32
#